data_AF-A0A8J4YM87-F1
#
_entry.id   AF-A0A8J4YM87-F1
#
_cell.length_a   1.000
_cell.length_b   1.000
_cell.length_c   1.000
_cell.angle_alpha   90.00
_cell.angle_beta   90.00
_cell.angle_gamma   90.00
#
_symmetry.space_group_name_H-M   'P 1'
#
loop_
_entity.id
_entity.type
_entity.pdbx_description
1 polymer ?
#
loop_
_entity_poly.entity_id
_entity_poly.type
_entity_poly.pdbx_seq_one_letter_code
_entity_poly.pdbx_strand_id
1 'polypeptide(L)'
;MRTIPDISPLLRPLEESIKNTFIPALLRSPVPGNDARALLELPPRLGGMGITSPEKVAEVENLNSINLTRSLTDMIIAQDAQGEIDQSVIAEQKKRFSRDRQQGQKTSLEHLSTILPPDTVRKIHIAQETGASNWLTSLPIRAKGFNLNKQEFVDAVALRYGWPVEGLPNTCVCGSPNNVDHTMTCKKGGFVCIRHDEVRDLTGSMLREVCHDVSTEPTLLPLDGELLRYRTANTALRLAWTSVLGILDQRAADLFGHPDLRPDGRLPS
;
A
#
# COMPACT_ATOMS: atom_id res chain seq x y z
N MET A 1 27.20 -4.72 -2.94
CA MET A 1 27.70 -5.76 -2.00
C MET A 1 29.17 -5.95 -2.32
N ARG A 2 30.09 -6.03 -1.35
CA ARG A 2 31.48 -6.40 -1.68
C ARG A 2 31.56 -7.92 -1.75
N THR A 3 32.05 -8.43 -2.86
CA THR A 3 32.15 -9.86 -3.15
C THR A 3 33.57 -10.20 -3.61
N ILE A 4 33.90 -11.49 -3.63
CA ILE A 4 35.19 -12.02 -4.11
C ILE A 4 34.96 -12.82 -5.40
N PRO A 5 36.01 -13.06 -6.21
CA PRO A 5 35.92 -13.92 -7.39
C PRO A 5 35.35 -15.31 -7.04
N ASP A 6 34.58 -15.87 -7.97
CA ASP A 6 34.02 -17.23 -7.89
C ASP A 6 33.14 -17.54 -6.66
N ILE A 7 32.65 -16.53 -5.94
CA ILE A 7 31.76 -16.73 -4.78
C ILE A 7 30.31 -17.06 -5.16
N SER A 8 29.89 -16.79 -6.40
CA SER A 8 28.49 -16.94 -6.82
C SER A 8 27.90 -18.34 -6.50
N PRO A 9 28.56 -19.47 -6.84
CA PRO A 9 28.04 -20.81 -6.49
C PRO A 9 27.92 -21.05 -4.99
N LEU A 10 28.77 -20.42 -4.17
CA LEU A 10 28.75 -20.54 -2.71
C LEU A 10 27.59 -19.76 -2.07
N LEU A 11 26.99 -18.82 -2.79
CA LEU A 11 25.83 -18.04 -2.35
C LEU A 11 24.50 -18.72 -2.70
N ARG A 12 24.51 -19.82 -3.45
CA ARG A 12 23.29 -20.57 -3.78
C ARG A 12 22.50 -21.02 -2.55
N PRO A 13 23.11 -21.58 -1.49
CA PRO A 13 22.36 -21.96 -0.29
C PRO A 13 21.68 -20.75 0.39
N LEU A 14 22.30 -19.57 0.30
CA LEU A 14 21.70 -18.33 0.80
C LEU A 14 20.49 -17.91 -0.04
N GLU A 15 20.60 -17.96 -1.37
CA GLU A 15 19.46 -17.70 -2.27
C GLU A 15 18.31 -18.68 -2.01
N GLU A 16 18.61 -19.97 -1.85
CA GLU A 16 17.61 -20.98 -1.51
C GLU A 16 16.94 -20.69 -0.16
N SER A 17 17.70 -20.27 0.85
CA SER A 17 17.14 -19.84 2.14
C SER A 17 16.25 -18.60 2.00
N ILE A 18 16.65 -17.63 1.15
CA ILE A 18 15.83 -16.44 0.87
C ILE A 18 14.50 -16.86 0.24
N LYS A 19 14.55 -17.71 -0.78
CA LYS A 19 13.37 -18.17 -1.53
C LYS A 19 12.45 -19.07 -0.71
N ASN A 20 13.01 -20.04 0.01
CA ASN A 20 12.24 -21.12 0.64
C ASN A 20 11.86 -20.84 2.10
N THR A 21 12.58 -19.95 2.79
CA THR A 21 12.34 -19.68 4.22
C THR A 21 11.99 -18.23 4.47
N PHE A 22 12.83 -17.28 4.02
CA PHE A 22 12.66 -15.87 4.35
C PHE A 22 11.41 -15.26 3.70
N ILE A 23 11.25 -15.38 2.37
CA ILE A 23 10.10 -14.79 1.67
C ILE A 23 8.77 -15.38 2.17
N PRO A 24 8.62 -16.72 2.31
CA PRO A 24 7.41 -17.32 2.87
C PRO A 24 7.10 -16.83 4.28
N ALA A 25 8.11 -16.72 5.16
CA ALA A 25 7.92 -16.25 6.53
C ALA A 25 7.57 -14.75 6.59
N LEU A 26 8.16 -13.95 5.69
CA LEU A 26 7.90 -12.51 5.59
C LEU A 26 6.50 -12.21 5.09
N LEU A 27 6.06 -12.91 4.03
CA LEU A 27 4.80 -12.64 3.33
C LEU A 27 3.65 -13.52 3.79
N ARG A 28 3.90 -14.47 4.72
CA ARG A 28 2.94 -15.50 5.16
C ARG A 28 2.31 -16.24 3.98
N SER A 29 3.10 -16.46 2.94
CA SER A 29 2.65 -17.09 1.71
C SER A 29 3.39 -18.42 1.47
N PRO A 30 2.89 -19.28 0.58
CA PRO A 30 3.67 -20.37 0.02
C PRO A 30 4.96 -19.88 -0.63
N VAL A 31 5.88 -20.82 -0.88
CA VAL A 31 7.11 -20.55 -1.63
C VAL A 31 6.78 -19.93 -2.99
N PRO A 32 7.36 -18.76 -3.32
CA PRO A 32 7.08 -18.12 -4.60
C PRO A 32 7.60 -18.98 -5.76
N GLY A 33 6.82 -19.05 -6.84
CA GLY A 33 7.29 -19.56 -8.12
C GLY A 33 8.44 -18.73 -8.69
N ASN A 34 9.10 -19.20 -9.74
CA ASN A 34 10.28 -18.54 -10.31
C ASN A 34 9.97 -17.12 -10.81
N ASP A 35 8.81 -16.92 -11.46
CA ASP A 35 8.43 -15.60 -12.00
C ASP A 35 8.07 -14.62 -10.88
N ALA A 36 7.36 -15.09 -9.85
CA ALA A 36 7.07 -14.30 -8.66
C ALA A 36 8.37 -13.92 -7.92
N ARG A 37 9.31 -14.86 -7.78
CA ARG A 37 10.63 -14.60 -7.20
C ARG A 37 11.40 -13.54 -7.99
N ALA A 38 11.42 -13.65 -9.32
CA ALA A 38 12.06 -12.69 -10.21
C ALA A 38 11.42 -11.29 -10.13
N LEU A 39 10.10 -11.21 -9.99
CA LEU A 39 9.40 -9.95 -9.74
C LEU A 39 9.83 -9.32 -8.40
N LEU A 40 9.96 -10.11 -7.34
CA LEU A 40 10.40 -9.63 -6.02
C LEU A 40 11.86 -9.13 -6.01
N GLU A 41 12.71 -9.63 -6.92
CA GLU A 41 14.09 -9.13 -7.10
C GLU A 41 14.14 -7.68 -7.62
N LEU A 42 13.16 -7.28 -8.43
CA LEU A 42 13.10 -5.93 -8.98
C LEU A 42 12.90 -4.89 -7.87
N PRO A 43 13.40 -3.65 -8.04
CA PRO A 43 13.20 -2.59 -7.06
C PRO A 43 11.71 -2.19 -6.97
N PRO A 44 11.28 -1.59 -5.84
CA PRO A 44 9.89 -1.14 -5.66
C PRO A 44 9.36 -0.23 -6.78
N ARG A 45 10.20 0.68 -7.30
CA ARG A 45 9.87 1.56 -8.44
C ARG A 45 9.56 0.84 -9.75
N LEU A 46 9.87 -0.45 -9.86
CA LEU A 46 9.57 -1.32 -11.01
C LEU A 46 8.53 -2.41 -10.63
N GLY A 47 7.79 -2.20 -9.54
CA GLY A 47 6.77 -3.12 -9.06
C GLY A 47 7.28 -4.23 -8.14
N GLY A 48 8.58 -4.45 -8.00
CA GLY A 48 9.14 -5.48 -7.12
C GLY A 48 9.25 -5.07 -5.64
N MET A 49 10.10 -5.75 -4.87
CA MET A 49 10.39 -5.46 -3.45
C MET A 49 11.87 -5.13 -3.17
N GLY A 50 12.75 -5.34 -4.15
CA GLY A 50 14.19 -5.10 -4.03
C GLY A 50 14.94 -6.22 -3.30
N ILE A 51 14.35 -7.41 -3.19
CA ILE A 51 14.96 -8.58 -2.57
C ILE A 51 15.86 -9.26 -3.61
N THR A 52 17.02 -8.67 -3.87
CA THR A 52 17.94 -9.12 -4.93
C THR A 52 18.53 -10.49 -4.63
N SER A 53 18.81 -11.28 -5.67
CA SER A 53 19.50 -12.56 -5.50
C SER A 53 21.01 -12.37 -5.30
N PRO A 54 21.59 -12.83 -4.17
CA PRO A 54 23.03 -12.71 -3.93
C PRO A 54 23.87 -13.49 -4.96
N GLU A 55 23.40 -14.67 -5.38
CA GLU A 55 24.08 -15.51 -6.39
C GLU A 55 24.22 -14.78 -7.73
N LYS A 56 23.14 -14.18 -8.24
CA LYS A 56 23.14 -13.48 -9.55
C LYS A 56 23.96 -12.19 -9.54
N VAL A 57 23.96 -11.48 -8.41
CA VAL A 57 24.54 -10.13 -8.31
C VAL A 57 26.04 -10.18 -7.98
N ALA A 58 26.53 -11.28 -7.40
CA ALA A 58 27.88 -11.36 -6.86
C ALA A 58 29.00 -11.09 -7.86
N GLU A 59 28.93 -11.64 -9.07
CA GLU A 59 29.98 -11.50 -10.08
C GLU A 59 30.08 -10.05 -10.59
N VAL A 60 28.92 -9.46 -10.93
CA VAL A 60 28.83 -8.08 -11.41
C VAL A 60 29.33 -7.10 -10.33
N GLU A 61 28.96 -7.30 -9.07
CA GLU A 61 29.43 -6.45 -7.98
C GLU A 61 30.94 -6.59 -7.72
N ASN A 62 31.50 -7.80 -7.88
CA ASN A 62 32.95 -8.01 -7.78
C ASN A 62 33.69 -7.25 -8.89
N LEU A 63 33.23 -7.39 -10.14
CA LEU A 63 33.79 -6.66 -11.28
C LEU A 63 33.69 -5.14 -11.10
N ASN A 64 32.54 -4.64 -10.65
CA ASN A 64 32.35 -3.22 -10.37
C ASN A 64 33.30 -2.73 -9.26
N SER A 65 33.51 -3.53 -8.21
CA SER A 65 34.44 -3.22 -7.13
C SER A 65 35.90 -3.16 -7.63
N ILE A 66 36.32 -4.12 -8.45
CA ILE A 66 37.65 -4.15 -9.07
C ILE A 66 37.84 -2.91 -9.96
N ASN A 67 36.88 -2.60 -10.81
CA ASN A 67 36.95 -1.46 -11.72
C ASN A 67 37.02 -0.12 -10.98
N LEU A 68 36.27 0.03 -9.89
CA LEU A 68 36.23 1.25 -9.09
C LEU A 68 37.50 1.47 -8.27
N THR A 69 38.17 0.39 -7.88
CA THR A 69 39.40 0.44 -7.05
C THR A 69 40.68 0.38 -7.87
N ARG A 70 40.61 0.08 -9.17
CA ARG A 70 41.78 -0.11 -10.05
C ARG A 70 42.81 1.01 -9.95
N SER A 71 42.39 2.27 -10.09
CA SER A 71 43.30 3.42 -10.02
C SER A 71 44.04 3.49 -8.67
N LEU A 72 43.36 3.19 -7.57
CA LEU A 72 43.99 3.13 -6.25
C LEU A 72 44.95 1.95 -6.14
N THR A 73 44.56 0.78 -6.64
CA THR A 73 45.41 -0.41 -6.65
C THR A 73 46.70 -0.18 -7.45
N ASP A 74 46.61 0.47 -8.62
CA ASP A 74 47.76 0.77 -9.47
C ASP A 74 48.74 1.72 -8.77
N MET A 75 48.23 2.75 -8.07
CA MET A 75 49.07 3.66 -7.28
C MET A 75 49.75 2.97 -6.11
N ILE A 76 49.04 2.07 -5.40
CA ILE A 76 49.62 1.28 -4.31
C ILE A 76 50.75 0.38 -4.84
N ILE A 77 50.55 -0.27 -5.99
CA ILE A 77 51.57 -1.13 -6.62
C ILE A 77 52.78 -0.31 -7.05
N ALA A 78 52.57 0.89 -7.60
CA ALA A 78 53.64 1.81 -7.98
C ALA A 78 54.34 2.48 -6.78
N GLN A 79 53.85 2.27 -5.56
CA GLN A 79 54.29 2.96 -4.34
C GLN A 79 54.25 4.49 -4.46
N ASP A 80 53.30 5.02 -5.23
CA ASP A 80 53.13 6.46 -5.41
C ASP A 80 52.43 7.07 -4.20
N ALA A 81 53.21 7.70 -3.31
CA ALA A 81 52.70 8.34 -2.10
C ALA A 81 52.08 9.72 -2.36
N GLN A 82 52.26 10.27 -3.56
CA GLN A 82 51.79 11.59 -3.98
C GLN A 82 50.65 11.52 -4.99
N GLY A 83 50.31 10.32 -5.45
CA GLY A 83 49.24 10.06 -6.41
C GLY A 83 47.89 10.58 -5.92
N GLU A 84 47.24 11.42 -6.73
CA GLU A 84 45.90 11.92 -6.46
C GLU A 84 44.85 11.09 -7.19
N ILE A 85 43.81 10.70 -6.45
CA ILE A 85 42.65 10.03 -7.03
C ILE A 85 41.70 11.08 -7.59
N ASP A 86 41.49 11.05 -8.91
CA ASP A 86 40.46 11.88 -9.53
C ASP A 86 39.06 11.41 -9.11
N GLN A 87 38.45 12.16 -8.19
CA GLN A 87 37.10 11.89 -7.71
C GLN A 87 36.04 12.03 -8.81
N SER A 88 36.29 12.82 -9.84
CA SER A 88 35.35 13.00 -10.96
C SER A 88 35.23 11.72 -11.79
N VAL A 89 36.35 11.02 -12.02
CA VAL A 89 36.38 9.73 -12.71
C VAL A 89 35.64 8.66 -11.90
N ILE A 90 35.83 8.62 -10.58
CA ILE A 90 35.09 7.70 -9.70
C ILE A 90 33.60 8.00 -9.73
N ALA A 91 33.21 9.28 -9.67
CA ALA A 91 31.81 9.68 -9.73
C ALA A 91 31.17 9.27 -11.06
N GLU A 92 31.89 9.40 -12.18
CA GLU A 92 31.43 8.96 -13.49
C GLU A 92 31.29 7.44 -13.59
N GLN A 93 32.27 6.68 -13.09
CA GLN A 93 32.18 5.21 -13.02
C GLN A 93 30.97 4.75 -12.18
N LYS A 94 30.73 5.37 -11.01
CA LYS A 94 29.55 5.09 -10.18
C LYS A 94 28.24 5.37 -10.92
N LYS A 95 28.18 6.46 -11.68
CA LYS A 95 27.02 6.78 -12.52
C LYS A 95 26.80 5.73 -13.60
N ARG A 96 27.87 5.25 -14.25
CA ARG A 96 27.80 4.18 -15.25
C ARG A 96 27.25 2.88 -14.64
N PHE A 97 27.81 2.40 -13.53
CA PHE A 97 27.31 1.19 -12.87
C PHE A 97 25.85 1.31 -12.43
N SER A 98 25.44 2.49 -11.96
CA SER A 98 24.03 2.77 -11.64
C SER A 98 23.15 2.68 -12.88
N ARG A 99 23.56 3.26 -14.02
CA ARG A 99 22.83 3.19 -15.29
C ARG A 99 22.72 1.76 -15.80
N ASP A 100 23.81 1.00 -15.79
CA ASP A 100 23.85 -0.39 -16.27
C ASP A 100 22.91 -1.27 -15.43
N ARG A 101 22.95 -1.10 -14.10
CA ARG A 101 22.01 -1.77 -13.18
C ARG A 101 20.56 -1.39 -13.48
N GLN A 102 20.27 -0.11 -13.68
CA GLN A 102 18.91 0.35 -14.01
C GLN A 102 18.42 -0.23 -15.34
N GLN A 103 19.30 -0.34 -16.33
CA GLN A 103 18.97 -0.92 -17.63
C GLN A 103 18.68 -2.41 -17.51
N GLY A 104 19.54 -3.18 -16.82
CA GLY A 104 19.30 -4.61 -16.60
C GLY A 104 17.99 -4.90 -15.85
N GLN A 105 17.63 -4.05 -14.89
CA GLN A 105 16.35 -4.13 -14.19
C GLN A 105 15.15 -3.87 -15.12
N LYS A 106 15.25 -2.91 -16.06
CA LYS A 106 14.21 -2.63 -17.05
C LYS A 106 14.04 -3.80 -18.02
N THR A 107 15.13 -4.33 -18.55
CA THR A 107 15.09 -5.49 -19.46
C THR A 107 14.50 -6.72 -18.76
N SER A 108 14.80 -6.92 -17.47
CA SER A 108 14.19 -8.01 -16.68
C SER A 108 12.68 -7.82 -16.52
N LEU A 109 12.21 -6.58 -16.30
CA LEU A 109 10.79 -6.26 -16.23
C LEU A 109 10.08 -6.48 -17.57
N GLU A 110 10.69 -6.08 -18.68
CA GLU A 110 10.16 -6.29 -20.03
C GLU A 110 9.98 -7.78 -20.30
N HIS A 111 10.98 -8.60 -19.97
CA HIS A 111 10.91 -10.06 -20.08
C HIS A 111 9.82 -10.66 -19.18
N LEU A 112 9.69 -10.20 -17.93
CA LEU A 112 8.60 -10.66 -17.06
C LEU A 112 7.22 -10.27 -17.60
N SER A 113 7.11 -9.10 -18.25
CA SER A 113 5.84 -8.63 -18.80
C SER A 113 5.33 -9.47 -19.98
N THR A 114 6.20 -10.25 -20.64
CA THR A 114 5.79 -11.17 -21.72
C THR A 114 5.32 -12.53 -21.20
N ILE A 115 5.75 -12.92 -20.00
CA ILE A 115 5.47 -14.25 -19.42
C ILE A 115 4.31 -14.17 -18.41
N LEU A 116 4.22 -13.07 -17.66
CA LEU A 116 3.21 -12.93 -16.60
C LEU A 116 1.80 -12.73 -17.16
N PRO A 117 0.76 -13.15 -16.42
CA PRO A 117 -0.63 -12.91 -16.79
C PRO A 117 -0.93 -11.42 -16.96
N PRO A 118 -1.80 -11.02 -17.91
CA PRO A 118 -2.12 -9.61 -18.18
C PRO A 118 -2.59 -8.82 -16.94
N ASP A 119 -3.34 -9.46 -16.06
CA ASP A 119 -3.81 -8.86 -14.82
C ASP A 119 -2.65 -8.54 -13.84
N THR A 120 -1.66 -9.43 -13.74
CA THR A 120 -0.45 -9.21 -12.94
C THR A 120 0.38 -8.08 -13.53
N VAL A 121 0.54 -8.03 -14.86
CA VAL A 121 1.24 -6.94 -15.54
C VAL A 121 0.57 -5.60 -15.27
N ARG A 122 -0.78 -5.54 -15.30
CA ARG A 122 -1.53 -4.33 -14.96
C ARG A 122 -1.26 -3.87 -13.52
N LYS A 123 -1.24 -4.78 -12.55
CA LYS A 123 -0.91 -4.46 -11.15
C LYS A 123 0.52 -3.95 -10.99
N ILE A 124 1.46 -4.55 -11.72
CA ILE A 124 2.86 -4.10 -11.76
C ILE A 124 2.96 -2.69 -12.35
N HIS A 125 2.20 -2.36 -13.40
CA HIS A 125 2.15 -0.99 -13.94
C HIS A 125 1.62 0.00 -12.90
N ILE A 126 0.53 -0.34 -12.20
CA ILE A 126 -0.01 0.51 -11.11
C ILE A 126 1.03 0.71 -10.00
N ALA A 127 1.78 -0.33 -9.66
CA ALA A 127 2.84 -0.26 -8.64
C ALA A 127 4.05 0.61 -9.05
N GLN A 128 4.21 0.90 -10.35
CA GLN A 128 5.24 1.80 -10.89
C GLN A 128 4.84 3.27 -10.86
N GLU A 129 3.56 3.58 -10.61
CA GLU A 129 3.09 4.96 -10.50
C GLU A 129 3.84 5.73 -9.42
N THR A 130 3.98 7.04 -9.64
CA THR A 130 4.76 7.89 -8.75
C THR A 130 4.18 7.86 -7.33
N GLY A 131 5.00 7.45 -6.37
CA GLY A 131 4.60 7.36 -4.96
C GLY A 131 3.90 6.06 -4.55
N ALA A 132 3.47 5.21 -5.50
CA ALA A 132 2.76 3.96 -5.21
C ALA A 132 3.58 2.96 -4.37
N SER A 133 4.90 3.09 -4.42
CA SER A 133 5.85 2.21 -3.73
C SER A 133 6.53 2.86 -2.52
N ASN A 134 6.16 4.10 -2.16
CA ASN A 134 6.82 4.83 -1.09
C ASN A 134 6.69 4.13 0.27
N TRP A 135 5.59 3.44 0.52
CA TRP A 135 5.39 2.72 1.78
C TRP A 135 6.37 1.56 1.98
N LEU A 136 6.98 1.02 0.91
CA LEU A 136 8.04 0.00 0.99
C LEU A 136 9.44 0.61 1.19
N THR A 137 9.65 1.86 0.79
CA THR A 137 10.97 2.51 0.81
C THR A 137 11.12 3.57 1.91
N SER A 138 10.01 3.97 2.53
CA SER A 138 10.00 4.97 3.60
C SER A 138 10.56 4.37 4.88
N LEU A 139 11.27 5.20 5.66
CA LEU A 139 11.75 4.79 6.98
C LEU A 139 10.55 4.56 7.91
N PRO A 140 10.46 3.43 8.62
CA PRO A 140 9.34 3.09 9.50
C PRO A 140 9.42 3.86 10.83
N ILE A 141 9.24 5.18 10.78
CA ILE A 141 9.34 6.07 11.94
C ILE A 141 8.00 6.08 12.68
N ARG A 142 7.97 5.46 13.87
CA ARG A 142 6.76 5.35 14.70
C ARG A 142 6.16 6.70 15.09
N ALA A 143 6.98 7.68 15.43
CA ALA A 143 6.53 9.02 15.79
C ALA A 143 5.82 9.77 14.65
N LYS A 144 5.98 9.30 13.40
CA LYS A 144 5.32 9.86 12.21
C LYS A 144 4.19 8.97 11.68
N GLY A 145 3.89 7.86 12.36
CA GLY A 145 2.87 6.90 11.90
C GLY A 145 3.27 6.13 10.64
N PHE A 146 4.57 6.03 10.32
CA PHE A 146 5.04 5.32 9.12
C PHE A 146 5.29 3.83 9.34
N ASN A 147 5.10 3.34 10.56
CA ASN A 147 5.24 1.92 10.87
C ASN A 147 3.96 1.17 10.49
N LEU A 148 4.10 0.11 9.71
CA LEU A 148 3.03 -0.85 9.48
C LEU A 148 3.15 -1.99 10.49
N ASN A 149 2.01 -2.48 10.97
CA ASN A 149 1.98 -3.71 11.74
C ASN A 149 2.18 -4.93 10.80
N LYS A 150 2.40 -6.12 11.39
CA LYS A 150 2.69 -7.33 10.62
C LYS A 150 1.57 -7.69 9.63
N GLN A 151 0.31 -7.51 10.02
CA GLN A 151 -0.84 -7.81 9.17
C GLN A 151 -0.98 -6.78 8.05
N GLU A 152 -0.92 -5.48 8.38
CA GLU A 152 -0.99 -4.38 7.41
C GLU A 152 0.05 -4.52 6.30
N PHE A 153 1.29 -4.89 6.67
CA PHE A 153 2.34 -5.10 5.70
C PHE A 153 2.03 -6.28 4.76
N VAL A 154 1.63 -7.43 5.32
CA VAL A 154 1.31 -8.63 4.54
C VAL A 154 0.12 -8.38 3.62
N ASP A 155 -0.94 -7.75 4.13
CA ASP A 155 -2.14 -7.41 3.36
C ASP A 155 -1.81 -6.40 2.26
N ALA A 156 -1.00 -5.38 2.54
CA ALA A 156 -0.58 -4.42 1.53
C ALA A 156 0.25 -5.07 0.41
N VAL A 157 1.14 -6.02 0.73
CA VAL A 157 1.87 -6.79 -0.28
C VAL A 157 0.91 -7.67 -1.10
N ALA A 158 -0.02 -8.36 -0.43
CA ALA A 158 -1.02 -9.18 -1.11
C ALA A 158 -1.88 -8.35 -2.07
N LEU A 159 -2.37 -7.19 -1.63
CA LEU A 159 -3.13 -6.26 -2.48
C LEU A 159 -2.30 -5.73 -3.66
N ARG A 160 -1.03 -5.39 -3.43
CA ARG A 160 -0.11 -4.88 -4.47
C ARG A 160 0.05 -5.87 -5.62
N TYR A 161 0.19 -7.16 -5.33
CA TYR A 161 0.32 -8.20 -6.36
C TYR A 161 -1.02 -8.88 -6.71
N GLY A 162 -2.08 -8.50 -6.01
CA GLY A 162 -3.40 -9.13 -6.04
C GLY A 162 -3.35 -10.63 -5.74
N TRP A 163 -2.54 -10.99 -4.75
CA TRP A 163 -2.56 -12.30 -4.12
C TRP A 163 -3.71 -12.40 -3.13
N PRO A 164 -4.12 -13.63 -2.75
CA PRO A 164 -5.15 -13.82 -1.73
C PRO A 164 -4.75 -13.18 -0.40
N VAL A 165 -5.68 -12.44 0.20
CA VAL A 165 -5.53 -11.86 1.54
C VAL A 165 -6.01 -12.89 2.57
N GLU A 166 -5.21 -13.12 3.61
CA GLU A 166 -5.53 -14.06 4.68
C GLU A 166 -6.65 -13.53 5.58
N GLY A 167 -7.51 -14.42 6.09
CA GLY A 167 -8.54 -14.04 7.07
C GLY A 167 -9.76 -13.33 6.49
N LEU A 168 -9.86 -13.20 5.16
CA LEU A 168 -11.05 -12.66 4.52
C LEU A 168 -12.22 -13.66 4.66
N PRO A 169 -13.40 -13.25 5.18
CA PRO A 169 -14.55 -14.15 5.25
C PRO A 169 -15.00 -14.50 3.84
N ASN A 170 -15.48 -15.73 3.61
CA ASN A 170 -15.89 -16.21 2.27
C ASN A 170 -17.15 -15.52 1.72
N THR A 171 -17.99 -14.97 2.59
CA THR A 171 -19.26 -14.34 2.24
C THR A 171 -19.35 -12.97 2.89
N CYS A 172 -19.76 -11.97 2.10
CA CYS A 172 -19.91 -10.61 2.58
C CYS A 172 -21.29 -10.44 3.26
N VAL A 173 -21.46 -9.39 4.07
CA VAL A 173 -22.74 -9.01 4.71
C VAL A 173 -23.86 -8.79 3.69
N CYS A 174 -23.52 -8.46 2.43
CA CYS A 174 -24.51 -8.33 1.37
C CYS A 174 -25.01 -9.68 0.80
N GLY A 175 -24.38 -10.79 1.16
CA GLY A 175 -24.69 -12.15 0.69
C GLY A 175 -23.84 -12.64 -0.49
N SER A 176 -23.02 -11.79 -1.11
CA SER A 176 -22.15 -12.17 -2.24
C SER A 176 -20.85 -12.88 -1.80
N PRO A 177 -20.23 -13.70 -2.66
CA PRO A 177 -18.87 -14.19 -2.46
C PRO A 177 -17.92 -13.03 -2.23
N ASN A 178 -17.08 -13.14 -1.21
CA ASN A 178 -16.25 -12.06 -0.79
C ASN A 178 -14.81 -12.28 -1.26
N ASN A 179 -14.38 -11.41 -2.17
CA ASN A 179 -13.00 -11.30 -2.61
C ASN A 179 -12.50 -9.88 -2.32
N VAL A 180 -11.23 -9.61 -2.59
CA VAL A 180 -10.62 -8.29 -2.38
C VAL A 180 -11.40 -7.19 -3.09
N ASP A 181 -11.75 -7.40 -4.36
CA ASP A 181 -12.47 -6.40 -5.16
C ASP A 181 -13.85 -6.08 -4.59
N HIS A 182 -14.60 -7.12 -4.19
CA HIS A 182 -15.90 -6.99 -3.56
C HIS A 182 -15.81 -6.27 -2.21
N THR A 183 -14.82 -6.65 -1.41
CA THR A 183 -14.55 -6.05 -0.08
C THR A 183 -14.34 -4.54 -0.19
N MET A 184 -13.70 -4.08 -1.26
CA MET A 184 -13.40 -2.67 -1.51
C MET A 184 -14.55 -1.89 -2.19
N THR A 185 -15.58 -2.58 -2.69
CA THR A 185 -16.67 -1.99 -3.49
C THR A 185 -18.07 -2.17 -2.90
N CYS A 186 -18.23 -3.08 -1.93
CA CYS A 186 -19.51 -3.37 -1.29
C CYS A 186 -20.14 -2.13 -0.65
N LYS A 187 -21.45 -1.98 -0.83
CA LYS A 187 -22.23 -0.82 -0.35
C LYS A 187 -22.99 -1.07 0.96
N LYS A 188 -23.11 -2.33 1.39
CA LYS A 188 -23.87 -2.72 2.60
C LYS A 188 -22.99 -2.82 3.86
N GLY A 189 -21.77 -2.31 3.81
CA GLY A 189 -20.81 -2.33 4.92
C GLY A 189 -19.37 -2.50 4.42
N GLY A 190 -18.40 -2.42 5.34
CA GLY A 190 -16.98 -2.62 5.05
C GLY A 190 -16.21 -1.34 4.70
N PHE A 191 -15.16 -1.46 3.88
CA PHE A 191 -14.19 -0.39 3.63
C PHE A 191 -14.76 0.86 2.96
N VAL A 192 -15.83 0.75 2.18
CA VAL A 192 -16.47 1.94 1.58
C VAL A 192 -17.03 2.83 2.69
N CYS A 193 -17.83 2.28 3.60
CA CYS A 193 -18.40 3.04 4.72
C CYS A 193 -17.30 3.60 5.63
N ILE A 194 -16.27 2.81 5.95
CA ILE A 194 -15.16 3.26 6.82
C ILE A 194 -14.46 4.48 6.22
N ARG A 195 -14.08 4.46 4.93
CA ARG A 195 -13.43 5.60 4.27
C ARG A 195 -14.30 6.85 4.26
N HIS A 196 -15.59 6.64 4.04
CA HIS A 196 -16.59 7.70 4.05
C HIS A 196 -16.72 8.34 5.44
N ASP A 197 -16.78 7.51 6.48
CA ASP A 197 -16.81 7.96 7.88
C ASP A 197 -15.50 8.67 8.26
N GLU A 198 -14.34 8.16 7.84
CA GLU A 198 -13.04 8.82 8.06
C GLU A 198 -12.98 10.23 7.46
N VAL A 199 -13.45 10.42 6.22
CA VAL A 199 -13.50 11.74 5.58
C VAL A 199 -14.45 12.68 6.32
N ARG A 200 -15.64 12.18 6.70
CA ARG A 200 -16.61 12.95 7.49
C ARG A 200 -16.00 13.40 8.82
N ASP A 201 -15.38 12.47 9.54
CA ASP A 201 -14.85 12.68 10.88
C ASP A 201 -13.63 13.61 10.87
N LEU A 202 -12.75 13.47 9.87
CA LEU A 202 -11.62 14.38 9.65
C LEU A 202 -12.10 15.80 9.36
N THR A 203 -13.06 15.94 8.44
CA THR A 203 -13.63 17.25 8.07
C THR A 203 -14.30 17.90 9.28
N GLY A 204 -15.08 17.12 10.04
CA GLY A 204 -15.70 17.59 11.28
C GLY A 204 -14.66 18.02 12.32
N SER A 205 -13.54 17.29 12.43
CA SER A 205 -12.44 17.64 13.33
C SER A 205 -11.80 18.97 12.96
N MET A 206 -11.48 19.18 11.68
CA MET A 206 -10.90 20.44 11.20
C MET A 206 -11.85 21.62 11.40
N LEU A 207 -13.14 21.42 11.10
CA LEU A 207 -14.14 22.47 11.27
C LEU A 207 -14.36 22.86 12.74
N ARG A 208 -14.26 21.91 13.68
CA ARG A 208 -14.32 22.20 15.12
C ARG A 208 -13.17 23.10 15.61
N GLU A 209 -12.05 23.15 14.91
CA GLU A 209 -10.93 24.04 15.28
C GLU A 209 -11.19 25.50 14.90
N VAL A 210 -12.02 25.77 13.90
CA VAL A 210 -12.23 27.11 13.33
C VAL A 210 -13.65 27.65 13.51
N CYS A 211 -14.65 26.78 13.65
CA CYS A 211 -16.06 27.14 13.76
C CYS A 211 -16.64 26.70 15.11
N HIS A 212 -17.59 27.48 15.62
CA HIS A 212 -18.40 27.11 16.78
C HIS A 212 -19.58 26.22 16.34
N ASP A 213 -20.07 25.37 17.24
CA ASP A 213 -21.26 24.52 17.05
C ASP A 213 -21.20 23.49 15.90
N VAL A 214 -20.00 22.97 15.61
CA VAL A 214 -19.83 21.89 14.61
C VAL A 214 -20.13 20.52 15.22
N SER A 215 -21.14 19.84 14.70
CA SER A 215 -21.46 18.45 15.03
C SER A 215 -21.35 17.55 13.80
N THR A 216 -20.87 16.32 13.99
CA THR A 216 -20.97 15.26 12.99
C THR A 216 -22.35 14.62 13.10
N GLU A 217 -22.96 14.30 11.95
CA GLU A 217 -24.30 13.71 11.90
C GLU A 217 -24.41 12.51 12.87
N PRO A 218 -25.36 12.54 13.83
CA PRO A 218 -25.54 11.45 14.77
C PRO A 218 -26.09 10.20 14.06
N THR A 219 -25.86 9.03 14.64
CA THR A 219 -26.49 7.81 14.13
C THR A 219 -28.01 7.92 14.26
N LEU A 220 -28.74 7.53 13.21
CA LEU A 220 -30.20 7.49 13.25
C LEU A 220 -30.68 6.61 14.42
N LEU A 221 -31.76 7.03 15.07
CA LEU A 221 -32.42 6.24 16.11
C LEU A 221 -32.85 4.88 15.52
N PRO A 222 -32.70 3.78 16.26
CA PRO A 222 -33.21 2.49 15.85
C PRO A 222 -34.74 2.56 15.71
N LEU A 223 -35.28 1.86 14.72
CA LEU A 223 -36.72 1.76 14.53
C LEU A 223 -37.31 0.72 15.50
N ASP A 224 -38.32 1.10 16.26
CA ASP A 224 -39.05 0.21 17.18
C ASP A 224 -40.21 -0.55 16.49
N GLY A 225 -40.00 -0.93 15.22
CA GLY A 225 -40.99 -1.65 14.41
C GLY A 225 -41.93 -0.75 13.58
N GLU A 226 -41.60 0.53 13.44
CA GLU A 226 -42.34 1.47 12.59
C GLU A 226 -42.32 1.04 11.11
N LEU A 227 -43.48 1.10 10.44
CA LEU A 227 -43.62 0.82 9.01
C LEU A 227 -43.56 2.11 8.21
N LEU A 228 -42.38 2.41 7.64
CA LEU A 228 -42.19 3.59 6.81
C LEU A 228 -42.80 3.38 5.42
N ARG A 229 -43.71 4.28 5.03
CA ARG A 229 -44.55 4.17 3.82
C ARG A 229 -43.75 4.22 2.51
N TYR A 230 -42.63 4.95 2.49
CA TYR A 230 -41.84 5.18 1.28
C TYR A 230 -40.63 4.26 1.22
N ARG A 231 -40.34 3.69 0.04
CA ARG A 231 -39.15 2.84 -0.18
C ARG A 231 -37.82 3.58 0.00
N THR A 232 -37.84 4.91 -0.06
CA THR A 232 -36.67 5.78 0.19
C THR A 232 -36.35 5.95 1.66
N ALA A 233 -37.25 5.52 2.56
CA ALA A 233 -37.04 5.63 3.99
C ALA A 233 -36.03 4.58 4.46
N ASN A 234 -34.97 5.05 5.13
CA ASN A 234 -33.89 4.19 5.59
C ASN A 234 -34.33 3.39 6.83
N THR A 235 -34.49 2.08 6.65
CA THR A 235 -34.93 1.14 7.70
C THR A 235 -33.80 0.25 8.22
N ALA A 236 -32.57 0.47 7.76
CA ALA A 236 -31.42 -0.34 8.15
C ALA A 236 -30.83 0.15 9.48
N LEU A 237 -30.73 -0.77 10.45
CA LEU A 237 -30.16 -0.55 11.79
C LEU A 237 -28.68 -0.10 11.81
N ARG A 238 -28.02 0.00 10.64
CA ARG A 238 -26.61 0.40 10.54
C ARG A 238 -26.15 0.76 9.12
N LEU A 239 -26.82 1.66 8.41
CA LEU A 239 -26.27 2.22 7.16
C LEU A 239 -26.68 3.69 7.00
N ALA A 240 -26.04 4.58 7.77
CA ALA A 240 -26.13 6.02 7.56
C ALA A 240 -25.24 6.43 6.38
N TRP A 241 -25.65 6.09 5.16
CA TRP A 241 -25.17 6.73 3.94
C TRP A 241 -26.30 6.80 2.91
N THR A 242 -27.25 7.69 3.17
CA THR A 242 -28.11 8.28 2.12
C THR A 242 -28.56 9.67 2.57
N SER A 243 -27.70 10.69 2.42
CA SER A 243 -28.06 11.98 1.81
C SER A 243 -26.91 12.98 1.89
N VAL A 244 -26.22 13.19 0.77
CA VAL A 244 -25.63 14.50 0.48
C VAL A 244 -26.81 15.40 0.13
N LEU A 245 -27.31 16.16 1.09
CA LEU A 245 -28.09 17.39 0.93
C LEU A 245 -28.49 17.91 2.32
N GLY A 246 -27.93 19.05 2.72
CA GLY A 246 -28.35 19.72 3.95
C GLY A 246 -27.31 20.57 4.67
N ILE A 247 -26.38 21.21 3.96
CA ILE A 247 -25.80 22.46 4.48
C ILE A 247 -26.90 23.51 4.31
N LEU A 248 -27.64 23.79 5.38
CA LEU A 248 -28.19 25.11 5.76
C LEU A 248 -29.34 24.95 6.77
N ASP A 249 -29.20 25.73 7.84
CA ASP A 249 -30.27 26.40 8.61
C ASP A 249 -30.87 25.69 9.84
N GLN A 250 -30.47 26.20 11.02
CA GLN A 250 -31.15 25.97 12.30
C GLN A 250 -31.49 27.30 13.00
N ARG A 251 -31.83 28.34 12.23
CA ARG A 251 -32.42 29.59 12.75
C ARG A 251 -33.64 30.01 11.94
N ALA A 252 -34.69 29.18 11.96
CA ALA A 252 -36.00 29.57 11.41
C ALA A 252 -37.20 28.91 12.12
N ALA A 253 -37.11 28.62 13.43
CA ALA A 253 -38.24 28.07 14.20
C ALA A 253 -38.89 29.06 15.20
N ASP A 254 -38.33 30.26 15.39
CA ASP A 254 -38.81 31.20 16.42
C ASP A 254 -39.75 32.31 15.90
N LEU A 255 -40.21 32.27 14.64
CA LEU A 255 -40.93 33.40 14.03
C LEU A 255 -42.38 33.18 13.62
N PHE A 256 -42.98 32.02 13.87
CA PHE A 256 -44.43 31.84 13.66
C PHE A 256 -45.05 31.12 14.85
N GLY A 257 -45.52 31.91 15.82
CA GLY A 257 -46.40 31.42 16.88
C GLY A 257 -47.81 31.18 16.36
N HIS A 258 -48.43 30.08 16.79
CA HIS A 258 -49.78 30.00 17.40
C HIS A 258 -50.11 28.55 17.83
N PRO A 259 -51.21 28.30 18.58
CA PRO A 259 -51.22 28.04 20.02
C PRO A 259 -51.49 26.57 20.41
N ASP A 260 -51.30 26.29 21.71
CA ASP A 260 -52.00 25.29 22.54
C ASP A 260 -52.54 24.02 21.89
N LEU A 261 -51.85 22.90 22.08
CA LEU A 261 -52.51 21.61 22.34
C LEU A 261 -51.71 20.83 23.39
N ARG A 262 -52.28 20.69 24.59
CA ARG A 262 -51.78 19.84 25.68
C ARG A 262 -51.90 18.35 25.33
N PRO A 263 -51.08 17.50 25.97
CA PRO A 263 -51.05 16.07 25.73
C PRO A 263 -52.13 15.41 26.60
N ASP A 264 -53.14 14.80 25.97
CA ASP A 264 -53.68 13.55 26.51
C ASP A 264 -54.60 12.88 25.48
N GLY A 265 -54.15 11.70 25.04
CA GLY A 265 -54.85 10.85 24.08
C GLY A 265 -56.07 10.17 24.69
N ARG A 266 -57.26 10.71 24.42
CA ARG A 266 -58.52 9.96 24.51
C ARG A 266 -59.46 10.31 23.35
N LEU A 267 -59.75 9.31 22.52
CA LEU A 267 -61.03 9.14 21.81
C LEU A 267 -62.04 8.48 22.78
N PRO A 268 -63.37 8.41 22.56
CA PRO A 268 -64.25 8.94 21.50
C PRO A 268 -65.53 9.64 22.08
N SER A 269 -66.50 10.13 21.29
CA SER A 269 -67.68 9.39 20.78
C SER A 269 -68.23 10.00 19.49
#